data_AF-A0A1G2W300-F1
#
_entry.id   AF-A0A1G2W300-F1
#
_cell.length_a   1.000
_cell.length_b   1.000
_cell.length_c   1.000
_cell.angle_alpha   90.00
_cell.angle_beta   90.00
_cell.angle_gamma   90.00
#
_symmetry.space_group_name_H-M   'P 1'
#
loop_
_entity.id
_entity.type
_entity.pdbx_description
1 polymer ?
#
loop_
_entity_poly.entity_id
_entity_poly.type
_entity_poly.pdbx_seq_one_letter_code
_entity_poly.pdbx_strand_id
1 'polypeptide(L)' 'MYPVVRPSLGHAVAEDLPRRPFPSCEDAHAAGVFSIPRSSPAYSPHQDSNRNGLACEPA' A
#
# COMPACT_ATOMS: atom_id res chain seq x y z
N MET A 1 14.85 -5.95 31.68
CA MET A 1 13.87 -5.00 31.13
C MET A 1 14.31 -4.56 29.75
N TYR A 2 13.97 -5.34 28.73
CA TYR A 2 14.05 -4.93 27.32
C TYR A 2 12.81 -5.51 26.64
N PRO A 3 12.01 -4.74 25.90
CA PRO A 3 10.89 -5.34 25.18
C PRO A 3 11.44 -6.18 24.02
N VAL A 4 11.12 -7.47 24.03
CA VAL A 4 11.22 -8.36 22.88
C VAL A 4 10.17 -7.91 21.87
N VAL A 5 10.51 -6.89 21.08
CA VAL A 5 9.74 -6.53 19.89
C VAL A 5 10.05 -7.60 18.86
N ARG A 6 9.20 -8.62 18.79
CA ARG A 6 9.14 -9.50 17.63
C ARG A 6 8.56 -8.63 16.52
N PRO A 7 9.28 -8.35 15.42
CA PRO A 7 8.65 -7.76 14.26
C PRO A 7 7.75 -8.86 13.72
N SER A 8 6.50 -8.85 14.17
CA SER A 8 5.41 -9.52 13.48
C SER A 8 5.55 -9.14 12.01
N LEU A 9 5.63 -10.17 11.15
CA LEU A 9 5.41 -10.06 9.72
C LEU A 9 4.14 -9.24 9.50
N GLY A 10 4.35 -7.93 9.36
CA GLY A 10 3.32 -6.94 9.19
C GLY A 10 3.68 -6.27 7.89
N HIS A 11 3.01 -6.71 6.84
CA HIS A 11 2.51 -5.88 5.74
C HIS A 11 3.39 -4.67 5.42
N ALA A 12 4.12 -4.77 4.31
CA ALA A 12 4.78 -3.69 3.58
C ALA A 12 4.54 -2.30 4.21
N VAL A 13 5.53 -1.86 4.96
CA VAL A 13 5.63 -0.58 5.65
C VAL A 13 4.87 0.53 4.90
N ALA A 14 3.68 0.86 5.39
CA ALA A 14 2.89 2.00 4.91
C ALA A 14 3.57 3.36 5.21
N GLU A 15 4.73 3.34 5.87
CA GLU A 15 5.49 4.52 6.28
C GLU A 15 6.29 5.16 5.15
N ASP A 16 6.64 4.42 4.08
CA ASP A 16 7.30 4.96 2.88
C ASP A 16 6.39 4.95 1.63
N LEU A 17 5.09 4.73 1.83
CA LEU A 17 4.15 4.96 0.74
C LEU A 17 3.99 6.47 0.55
N PRO A 18 3.91 6.95 -0.71
CA PRO A 18 3.74 8.37 -0.94
C PRO A 18 2.51 8.88 -0.19
N ARG A 19 2.65 10.05 0.43
CA ARG A 19 1.54 10.71 1.15
C ARG A 19 0.39 11.15 0.22
N ARG A 20 0.49 10.85 -1.08
CA ARG A 20 -0.51 11.10 -2.10
C ARG A 20 -0.70 9.84 -2.94
N PRO A 21 -1.92 9.60 -3.44
CA PRO A 21 -2.14 8.52 -4.38
C PRO A 21 -1.31 8.69 -5.64
N PHE A 22 -0.88 7.57 -6.21
CA PHE A 22 -0.25 7.57 -7.52
C PHE A 22 -1.23 8.07 -8.59
N PRO A 23 -0.77 8.64 -9.71
CA PRO A 23 -1.64 9.00 -10.82
C PRO A 23 -2.32 7.78 -11.42
N SER A 24 -1.57 6.69 -11.55
CA SER A 24 -2.01 5.41 -12.10
C SER A 24 -1.41 4.24 -11.31
N CYS A 25 -2.02 3.06 -11.44
CA CYS A 25 -1.41 1.85 -10.90
C CYS A 25 -0.11 1.47 -11.61
N GLU A 26 0.07 1.90 -12.86
CA GLU A 26 1.30 1.70 -13.62
C GLU A 26 2.47 2.45 -12.96
N ASP A 27 2.25 3.69 -12.51
CA ASP A 27 3.25 4.46 -11.74
C ASP A 27 3.54 3.82 -10.38
N ALA A 28 2.50 3.31 -9.70
CA ALA A 28 2.67 2.59 -8.44
C ALA A 28 3.53 1.34 -8.66
N HIS A 29 3.23 0.55 -9.69
CA HIS A 29 3.96 -0.67 -10.04
C HIS A 29 5.39 -0.38 -10.47
N ALA A 30 5.61 0.71 -11.22
CA ALA A 30 6.94 1.19 -11.60
C ALA A 30 7.76 1.63 -10.37
N ALA A 31 7.11 2.16 -9.34
CA ALA A 31 7.73 2.45 -8.04
C ALA A 31 7.88 1.20 -7.15
N GLY A 32 7.43 0.02 -7.60
CA GLY A 32 7.46 -1.22 -6.83
C GLY A 32 6.37 -1.31 -5.75
N VAL A 33 5.35 -0.45 -5.82
CA VAL A 33 4.21 -0.40 -4.89
C VAL A 33 3.03 -1.18 -5.49
N PHE A 34 2.56 -2.16 -4.73
CA PHE A 34 1.42 -3.00 -5.07
C PHE A 34 0.50 -3.17 -3.86
N SER A 35 -0.75 -3.56 -4.10
CA SER A 35 -1.71 -3.91 -3.04
C SER A 35 -1.82 -2.82 -1.96
N ILE A 36 -2.08 -1.59 -2.39
CA ILE A 36 -2.15 -0.41 -1.52
C ILE A 36 -3.41 -0.50 -0.66
N PRO A 37 -3.30 -0.66 0.67
CA PRO A 37 -4.48 -0.79 1.53
C PRO A 37 -5.22 0.54 1.68
N ARG A 38 -6.54 0.49 1.92
CA ARG A 38 -7.38 1.68 2.23
C ARG A 38 -6.87 2.55 3.37
N SER A 39 -6.08 2.01 4.28
CA SER A 39 -5.43 2.76 5.37
C SER A 39 -4.24 3.59 4.89
N SER A 40 -3.72 3.33 3.69
CA SER A 40 -2.58 4.04 3.12
C SER A 40 -3.01 5.40 2.54
N PRO A 41 -2.22 6.46 2.76
CA PRO A 41 -2.40 7.74 2.05
C PRO A 41 -2.25 7.63 0.52
N ALA A 42 -1.58 6.57 0.04
CA ALA A 42 -1.43 6.28 -1.38
C ALA A 42 -2.68 5.62 -1.98
N TYR A 43 -3.68 5.25 -1.17
CA TYR A 43 -4.89 4.61 -1.67
C TYR A 43 -5.74 5.57 -2.49
N SER A 44 -6.12 5.14 -3.69
CA SER A 44 -7.15 5.79 -4.49
C SER A 44 -8.30 4.82 -4.75
N PRO A 45 -9.56 5.20 -4.43
CA PRO A 45 -10.72 4.37 -4.77
C PRO A 45 -10.95 4.26 -6.28
N HIS A 46 -10.33 5.13 -7.10
CA HIS A 46 -10.36 5.00 -8.56
C HIS A 46 -9.43 3.90 -9.08
N GLN A 47 -8.46 3.48 -8.26
CA GLN A 47 -7.46 2.45 -8.55
C GLN A 47 -7.82 1.08 -7.92
N ASP A 48 -8.94 1.02 -7.22
CA ASP A 48 -9.52 -0.16 -6.59
C ASP A 48 -10.80 -0.54 -7.33
N SER A 49 -10.64 -1.11 -8.53
CA SER A 49 -11.76 -1.41 -9.45
C SER A 49 -12.74 -2.43 -8.88
N ASN A 50 -12.24 -3.40 -8.10
CA ASN A 50 -13.06 -4.43 -7.44
C ASN A 50 -13.60 -3.97 -6.07
N ARG A 51 -13.14 -2.82 -5.56
CA ARG A 51 -13.54 -2.22 -4.27
C ARG A 51 -13.34 -3.18 -3.11
N ASN A 52 -12.30 -4.02 -3.19
CA ASN A 52 -11.97 -4.96 -2.12
C ASN A 52 -11.15 -4.29 -1.00
N GLY A 53 -10.76 -3.03 -1.19
CA GLY A 53 -9.98 -2.25 -0.24
C GLY A 53 -8.47 -2.33 -0.45
N LEU A 54 -8.02 -2.88 -1.57
CA LEU A 54 -6.65 -2.90 -2.04
C LEU A 54 -6.62 -2.25 -3.43
N ALA A 55 -5.96 -1.10 -3.53
CA ALA A 55 -5.71 -0.45 -4.82
C ALA A 55 -4.47 -1.04 -5.49
N CYS A 56 -4.44 -1.03 -6.82
CA CYS A 56 -3.28 -1.42 -7.62
C CYS A 56 -2.75 -2.82 -7.29
N GLU A 57 -3.65 -3.79 -7.18
CA GLU A 57 -3.31 -5.20 -7.06
C GLU A 57 -2.52 -5.67 -8.29
N PRO A 58 -1.52 -6.56 -8.11
CA PRO A 58 -0.88 -7.23 -9.23
C PRO A 58 -1.89 -8.19 -9.88
N ALA A 59 -2.03 -8.09 -11.20
CA ALA A 59 -2.89 -8.96 -12.00
C ALA A 59 -2.32 -10.38 -12.14
#